data_AF-A0A9P7KZ73-F1
#
_entry.id   AF-A0A9P7KZ73-F1
#
_cell.length_a   1.000
_cell.length_b   1.000
_cell.length_c   1.000
_cell.angle_alpha   90.00
_cell.angle_beta   90.00
_cell.angle_gamma   90.00
#
_symmetry.space_group_name_H-M   'P 1'
#
loop_
_entity.id
_entity.type
_entity.pdbx_description
1 polymer ?
#
loop_
_entity_poly.entity_id
_entity_poly.type
_entity_poly.pdbx_seq_one_letter_code
_entity_poly.pdbx_strand_id
1 'polypeptide(L)'
;MLRASVIKTPGLKRHMTVAAQSSSKREGDISDAFTSLSGAKREPLPDRFRQLKVDLAREKEKQIVESWKRLLRELKKENEIVAKKGPAVIPQIDYGDFKNGTSGLKEEIRKRGAVVVKGVIPESEARAYKEEVEEYVKKNPSTRAFPPNDPQVYELYWSNPQLKARGHPNFLRVQHHLMSLLWHTSNPNSPISLDEPLIYADRLRIRQPGDASFALGPHIDGGSVERWEKEGYGRGGVYDHVLEGNWEQYDPWDASGRVEAVNNLYDGLGPCSMFRMWQGWLSMSHTKPGEGTLQVNPVVKLSTSYVLLRPFFQAKRGRASANYLDEENWEFMGIEGMDSELQGQVAD
;
A
#
# COMPACT_ATOMS: atom_id res chain seq x y z
N MET A 1 -58.37 -29.19 -20.33
CA MET A 1 -57.39 -29.65 -19.31
C MET A 1 -55.99 -29.59 -19.91
N LEU A 2 -55.28 -28.48 -19.73
CA LEU A 2 -53.89 -28.34 -20.16
C LEU A 2 -52.95 -28.91 -19.08
N ARG A 3 -52.06 -29.82 -19.47
CA ARG A 3 -50.99 -30.37 -18.61
C ARG A 3 -49.84 -29.35 -18.51
N ALA A 4 -49.56 -28.89 -17.31
CA ALA A 4 -48.38 -28.06 -17.01
C ALA A 4 -47.13 -28.96 -16.86
N SER A 5 -46.10 -28.65 -17.63
CA SER A 5 -44.76 -29.22 -17.52
C SER A 5 -44.00 -28.53 -16.39
N VAL A 6 -43.52 -29.30 -15.41
CA VAL A 6 -42.68 -28.81 -14.31
C VAL A 6 -41.21 -28.85 -14.75
N ILE A 7 -40.63 -27.69 -15.01
CA ILE A 7 -39.19 -27.53 -15.26
C ILE A 7 -38.47 -27.57 -13.91
N LYS A 8 -37.59 -28.57 -13.72
CA LYS A 8 -36.71 -28.69 -12.54
C LYS A 8 -35.61 -27.63 -12.60
N THR A 9 -35.52 -26.81 -11.56
CA THR A 9 -34.43 -25.87 -11.30
C THR A 9 -33.13 -26.62 -11.01
N PRO A 10 -31.96 -26.23 -11.54
CA PRO A 10 -30.69 -26.85 -11.17
C PRO A 10 -30.28 -26.40 -9.76
N GLY A 11 -29.93 -27.36 -8.91
CA GLY A 11 -29.49 -27.10 -7.54
C GLY A 11 -28.18 -26.30 -7.49
N LEU A 12 -28.17 -25.25 -6.68
CA LEU A 12 -26.93 -24.55 -6.31
C LEU A 12 -25.98 -25.54 -5.62
N LYS A 13 -24.85 -25.84 -6.26
CA LYS A 13 -23.73 -26.50 -5.60
C LYS A 13 -23.05 -25.49 -4.68
N ARG A 14 -23.25 -25.62 -3.37
CA ARG A 14 -22.41 -24.96 -2.36
C ARG A 14 -20.97 -25.46 -2.53
N HIS A 15 -20.07 -24.59 -3.03
CA HIS A 15 -18.65 -24.80 -2.85
C HIS A 15 -18.34 -24.55 -1.37
N MET A 16 -18.12 -25.61 -0.61
CA MET A 16 -17.50 -25.49 0.71
C MET A 16 -16.05 -25.17 0.48
N THR A 17 -15.69 -23.89 0.61
CA THR A 17 -14.30 -23.49 0.82
C THR A 17 -13.81 -24.19 2.08
N VAL A 18 -12.73 -24.96 1.94
CA VAL A 18 -12.00 -25.51 3.07
C VAL A 18 -11.59 -24.31 3.93
N ALA A 19 -12.14 -24.21 5.13
CA ALA A 19 -11.69 -23.22 6.10
C ALA A 19 -10.20 -23.46 6.31
N ALA A 20 -9.36 -22.52 5.87
CA ALA A 20 -7.98 -22.46 6.33
C ALA A 20 -8.03 -22.49 7.86
N GLN A 21 -7.29 -23.42 8.48
CA GLN A 21 -7.07 -23.39 9.92
C GLN A 21 -6.50 -22.01 10.24
N SER A 22 -7.31 -21.15 10.86
CA SER A 22 -6.83 -19.87 11.35
C SER A 22 -5.91 -20.15 12.53
N SER A 23 -4.60 -20.24 12.28
CA SER A 23 -3.66 -19.87 13.34
C SER A 23 -4.05 -18.47 13.76
N SER A 24 -4.42 -18.29 15.04
CA SER A 24 -4.62 -16.96 15.58
C SER A 24 -3.30 -16.22 15.42
N LYS A 25 -3.27 -15.16 14.61
CA LYS A 25 -2.10 -14.29 14.51
C LYS A 25 -1.69 -13.86 15.92
N ARG A 26 -0.39 -13.95 16.22
CA ARG A 26 0.15 -13.56 17.53
C ARG A 26 -0.25 -12.11 17.84
N GLU A 27 -0.81 -11.88 19.02
CA GLU A 27 -1.12 -10.55 19.52
C GLU A 27 0.20 -9.81 19.83
N GLY A 28 0.35 -8.59 19.31
CA GLY A 28 1.55 -7.75 19.41
C GLY A 28 1.22 -6.26 19.31
N ASP A 29 2.24 -5.40 19.29
CA ASP A 29 2.08 -3.96 19.06
C ASP A 29 2.80 -3.50 17.76
N ILE A 30 2.75 -2.20 17.46
CA ILE A 30 3.35 -1.66 16.23
C ILE A 30 4.86 -1.88 16.12
N SER A 31 5.59 -2.03 17.24
CA SER A 31 7.03 -2.28 17.21
C SER A 31 7.39 -3.69 16.74
N ASP A 32 6.49 -4.66 16.93
CA ASP A 32 6.68 -6.02 16.45
C ASP A 32 6.60 -6.13 14.92
N ALA A 33 5.85 -5.22 14.28
CA ALA A 33 5.67 -5.21 12.82
C ALA A 33 6.77 -4.45 12.07
N PHE A 34 7.63 -3.70 12.76
CA PHE A 34 8.63 -2.86 12.12
C PHE A 34 10.01 -3.02 12.76
N THR A 35 10.87 -3.82 12.13
CA THR A 35 12.27 -4.01 12.54
C THR A 35 13.08 -2.70 12.61
N SER A 36 12.67 -1.65 11.90
CA SER A 36 13.29 -0.31 12.02
C SER A 36 13.11 0.32 13.40
N LEU A 37 12.10 -0.10 14.16
CA LEU A 37 11.85 0.36 15.52
C LEU A 37 12.65 -0.43 16.56
N SER A 38 13.12 -1.64 16.23
CA SER A 38 13.88 -2.50 17.15
C SER A 38 15.41 -2.35 17.03
N GLY A 39 15.91 -1.69 15.97
CA GLY A 39 17.33 -1.45 15.75
C GLY A 39 18.13 -2.70 15.33
N ALA A 40 17.47 -3.83 15.04
CA ALA A 40 18.11 -5.07 14.64
C ALA A 40 18.73 -4.97 13.22
N LYS A 41 19.91 -5.59 13.04
CA LYS A 41 20.52 -5.76 11.72
C LYS A 41 19.75 -6.81 10.92
N ARG A 42 19.51 -6.52 9.64
CA ARG A 42 18.83 -7.45 8.74
C ARG A 42 19.80 -8.55 8.31
N GLU A 43 19.47 -9.78 8.63
CA GLU A 43 20.16 -10.94 8.07
C GLU A 43 19.84 -11.05 6.56
N PRO A 44 20.77 -11.57 5.74
CA PRO A 44 20.49 -11.86 4.34
C PRO A 44 19.32 -12.82 4.19
N LEU A 45 18.54 -12.63 3.12
CA LEU A 45 17.52 -13.60 2.74
C LEU A 45 18.16 -14.95 2.36
N PRO A 46 17.44 -16.08 2.54
CA PRO A 46 17.93 -17.39 2.10
C PRO A 46 18.26 -17.43 0.59
N ASP A 47 19.21 -18.28 0.18
CA ASP A 47 19.69 -18.37 -1.22
C ASP A 47 18.58 -18.61 -2.25
N ARG A 48 17.45 -19.21 -1.85
CA ARG A 48 16.29 -19.37 -2.75
C ARG A 48 15.80 -18.05 -3.36
N PHE A 49 16.03 -16.91 -2.71
CA PHE A 49 15.68 -15.59 -3.26
C PHE A 49 16.70 -15.12 -4.31
N ARG A 50 17.96 -15.55 -4.21
CA ARG A 50 18.92 -15.40 -5.31
C ARG A 50 18.45 -16.22 -6.51
N GLN A 51 18.08 -17.49 -6.27
CA GLN A 51 17.58 -18.37 -7.34
C GLN A 51 16.30 -17.82 -7.98
N LEU A 52 15.38 -17.28 -7.19
CA LEU A 52 14.18 -16.60 -7.67
C LEU A 52 14.54 -15.44 -8.62
N LYS A 53 15.50 -14.59 -8.25
CA LYS A 53 15.96 -13.48 -9.12
C LYS A 53 16.52 -14.02 -10.44
N VAL A 54 17.34 -15.07 -10.37
CA VAL A 54 17.90 -15.71 -11.57
C VAL A 54 16.77 -16.23 -12.47
N ASP A 55 15.77 -16.90 -11.91
CA ASP A 55 14.68 -17.49 -12.68
C ASP A 55 13.73 -16.44 -13.26
N LEU A 56 13.49 -15.33 -12.56
CA LEU A 56 12.72 -14.20 -13.07
C LEU A 56 13.40 -13.50 -14.25
N ALA A 57 14.74 -13.42 -14.23
CA ALA A 57 15.50 -12.72 -15.26
C ALA A 57 15.89 -13.59 -16.47
N ARG A 58 15.92 -14.91 -16.30
CA ARG A 58 16.34 -15.87 -17.33
C ARG A 58 15.57 -15.66 -18.63
N GLU A 59 16.30 -15.61 -19.74
CA GLU A 59 15.77 -15.39 -21.10
C GLU A 59 15.14 -14.00 -21.32
N LYS A 60 15.16 -13.13 -20.31
CA LYS A 60 14.57 -11.78 -20.31
C LYS A 60 15.60 -10.69 -19.96
N GLU A 61 16.88 -11.03 -19.89
CA GLU A 61 17.94 -10.16 -19.37
C GLU A 61 18.03 -8.87 -20.20
N LYS A 62 17.99 -9.01 -21.52
CA LYS A 62 18.04 -7.86 -22.45
C LYS A 62 16.82 -6.95 -22.25
N GLN A 63 15.63 -7.52 -22.16
CA GLN A 63 14.38 -6.78 -21.96
C GLN A 63 14.38 -6.04 -20.62
N ILE A 64 14.82 -6.70 -19.55
CA ILE A 64 14.96 -6.11 -18.20
C ILE A 64 15.98 -4.95 -18.22
N VAL A 65 17.13 -5.10 -18.88
CA VAL A 65 18.13 -4.04 -19.01
C VAL A 65 17.59 -2.82 -19.75
N GLU A 66 16.93 -3.04 -20.90
CA GLU A 66 16.35 -1.95 -21.69
C GLU A 66 15.22 -1.25 -20.92
N SER A 67 14.37 -2.04 -20.26
CA SER A 67 13.29 -1.59 -19.37
C SER A 67 13.79 -0.68 -18.25
N TRP A 68 14.84 -1.11 -17.54
CA TRP A 68 15.47 -0.35 -16.47
C TRP A 68 15.98 1.00 -16.95
N LYS A 69 16.66 1.04 -18.11
CA LYS A 69 17.15 2.29 -18.71
C LYS A 69 16.00 3.26 -19.01
N ARG A 70 14.91 2.78 -19.61
CA ARG A 70 13.72 3.60 -19.87
C ARG A 70 13.10 4.13 -18.56
N LEU A 71 13.01 3.27 -17.55
CA LEU A 71 12.49 3.63 -16.24
C LEU A 71 13.32 4.74 -15.56
N LEU A 72 14.65 4.63 -15.57
CA LEU A 72 15.56 5.61 -14.98
C LEU A 72 15.39 7.01 -15.59
N ARG A 73 15.24 7.09 -16.92
CA ARG A 73 15.00 8.36 -17.62
C ARG A 73 13.71 9.03 -17.15
N GLU A 74 12.63 8.27 -17.03
CA GLU A 74 11.33 8.81 -16.59
C GLU A 74 11.34 9.17 -15.10
N LEU A 75 12.01 8.38 -14.26
CA LEU A 75 12.22 8.72 -12.84
C LEU A 75 12.99 10.03 -12.66
N LYS A 76 14.03 10.27 -13.47
CA LYS A 76 14.80 11.53 -13.41
C LYS A 76 13.89 12.73 -13.67
N LYS A 77 13.07 12.67 -14.72
CA LYS A 77 12.09 13.73 -15.07
C LYS A 77 11.05 13.93 -13.97
N GLU A 78 10.44 12.86 -13.48
CA GLU A 78 9.40 12.98 -12.46
C GLU A 78 9.95 13.44 -11.11
N ASN A 79 11.17 13.03 -10.74
CA ASN A 79 11.82 13.51 -9.51
C ASN A 79 12.09 15.02 -9.55
N GLU A 80 12.47 15.58 -10.71
CA GLU A 80 12.61 17.03 -10.87
C GLU A 80 11.26 17.76 -10.70
N ILE A 81 10.18 17.19 -11.25
CA ILE A 81 8.82 17.73 -11.10
C ILE A 81 8.39 17.70 -9.63
N VAL A 82 8.59 16.58 -8.94
CA VAL A 82 8.24 16.41 -7.53
C VAL A 82 9.06 17.35 -6.65
N ALA A 83 10.37 17.46 -6.88
CA ALA A 83 11.23 18.37 -6.15
C ALA A 83 10.82 19.84 -6.34
N LYS A 84 10.50 20.23 -7.57
CA LYS A 84 10.07 21.61 -7.90
C LYS A 84 8.70 21.96 -7.31
N LYS A 85 7.73 21.04 -7.38
CA LYS A 85 6.36 21.30 -6.90
C LYS A 85 6.22 21.14 -5.38
N GLY A 86 7.09 20.35 -4.75
CA GLY A 86 6.99 20.05 -3.32
C GLY A 86 5.61 19.45 -2.95
N PRO A 87 5.06 19.76 -1.76
CA PRO A 87 3.76 19.23 -1.32
C PRO A 87 2.59 19.52 -2.27
N ALA A 88 2.67 20.57 -3.08
CA ALA A 88 1.63 20.94 -4.05
C ALA A 88 1.50 19.95 -5.23
N VAL A 89 2.42 18.98 -5.34
CA VAL A 89 2.31 17.89 -6.33
C VAL A 89 1.16 16.94 -6.04
N ILE A 90 0.68 16.87 -4.80
CA ILE A 90 -0.42 16.00 -4.39
C ILE A 90 -1.76 16.69 -4.72
N PRO A 91 -2.65 16.05 -5.50
CA PRO A 91 -3.99 16.57 -5.77
C PRO A 91 -4.78 16.82 -4.48
N GLN A 92 -5.50 17.94 -4.44
CA GLN A 92 -6.36 18.31 -3.32
C GLN A 92 -7.77 18.61 -3.86
N ILE A 93 -8.79 18.12 -3.16
CA ILE A 93 -10.20 18.28 -3.53
C ILE A 93 -10.99 18.70 -2.29
N ASP A 94 -11.84 19.70 -2.42
CA ASP A 94 -12.82 20.02 -1.38
C ASP A 94 -14.02 19.05 -1.47
N TYR A 95 -14.47 18.52 -0.33
CA TYR A 95 -15.56 17.54 -0.30
C TYR A 95 -16.85 18.07 -0.94
N GLY A 96 -17.08 19.39 -0.89
CA GLY A 96 -18.20 20.04 -1.57
C GLY A 96 -18.19 19.83 -3.09
N ASP A 97 -17.00 19.82 -3.69
CA ASP A 97 -16.81 19.62 -5.14
C ASP A 97 -16.80 18.15 -5.54
N PHE A 98 -16.68 17.25 -4.58
CA PHE A 98 -16.65 15.81 -4.80
C PHE A 98 -17.93 15.30 -5.49
N LYS A 99 -19.06 16.00 -5.30
CA LYS A 99 -20.34 15.72 -5.99
C LYS A 99 -20.34 16.10 -7.46
N ASN A 100 -19.53 17.09 -7.86
CA ASN A 100 -19.44 17.58 -9.24
C ASN A 100 -18.47 16.74 -10.10
N GLY A 101 -17.86 15.72 -9.48
CA GLY A 101 -16.97 14.77 -10.14
C GLY A 101 -15.51 15.21 -10.09
N THR A 102 -14.63 14.26 -9.82
CA THR A 102 -13.17 14.44 -9.84
C THR A 102 -12.59 14.19 -11.24
N SER A 103 -13.39 14.33 -12.29
CA SER A 103 -13.04 13.92 -13.67
C SER A 103 -11.81 14.66 -14.20
N GLY A 104 -11.63 15.93 -13.84
CA GLY A 104 -10.44 16.72 -14.20
C GLY A 104 -9.16 16.33 -13.43
N LEU A 105 -9.28 15.58 -12.34
CA LEU A 105 -8.15 15.19 -11.49
C LEU A 105 -7.87 13.69 -11.49
N LYS A 106 -8.73 12.87 -12.12
CA LYS A 106 -8.61 11.41 -12.13
C LYS A 106 -7.22 10.95 -12.55
N GLU A 107 -6.70 11.44 -13.67
CA GLU A 107 -5.39 11.01 -14.18
C GLU A 107 -4.23 11.51 -13.30
N GLU A 108 -4.33 12.71 -12.72
CA GLU A 108 -3.30 13.19 -11.79
C GLU A 108 -3.34 12.38 -10.47
N ILE A 109 -4.53 12.04 -9.95
CA ILE A 109 -4.65 11.15 -8.79
C ILE A 109 -4.08 9.76 -9.12
N ARG A 110 -4.39 9.21 -10.30
CA ARG A 110 -3.84 7.92 -10.74
C ARG A 110 -2.32 7.95 -10.88
N LYS A 111 -1.78 9.04 -11.41
CA LYS A 111 -0.33 9.25 -11.57
C LYS A 111 0.37 9.37 -10.22
N ARG A 112 -0.21 10.14 -9.29
CA ARG A 112 0.39 10.44 -7.98
C ARG A 112 0.17 9.35 -6.96
N GLY A 113 -0.91 8.57 -7.07
CA GLY A 113 -1.27 7.52 -6.11
C GLY A 113 -1.63 8.08 -4.73
N ALA A 114 -1.95 9.37 -4.63
CA ALA A 114 -2.26 10.07 -3.39
C ALA A 114 -3.20 11.24 -3.67
N VAL A 115 -4.07 11.56 -2.71
CA VAL A 115 -5.03 12.67 -2.79
C VAL A 115 -5.39 13.16 -1.39
N VAL A 116 -5.61 14.46 -1.24
CA VAL A 116 -6.17 15.06 -0.01
C VAL A 116 -7.60 15.48 -0.28
N VAL A 117 -8.55 14.95 0.49
CA VAL A 117 -9.95 15.40 0.45
C VAL A 117 -10.22 16.26 1.70
N LYS A 118 -10.51 17.54 1.49
CA LYS A 118 -10.73 18.53 2.55
C LYS A 118 -12.19 18.61 2.94
N GLY A 119 -12.47 18.86 4.22
CA GLY A 119 -13.83 19.09 4.69
C GLY A 119 -14.76 17.87 4.59
N VAL A 120 -14.20 16.65 4.64
CA VAL A 120 -15.02 15.40 4.62
C VAL A 120 -15.95 15.33 5.82
N ILE A 121 -15.41 15.61 7.01
CA ILE A 121 -16.18 15.75 8.25
C ILE A 121 -16.02 17.21 8.72
N PRO A 122 -17.09 17.87 9.20
CA PRO A 122 -17.01 19.21 9.75
C PRO A 122 -15.92 19.31 10.83
N GLU A 123 -15.16 20.40 10.82
CA GLU A 123 -13.99 20.55 11.69
C GLU A 123 -14.34 20.37 13.17
N SER A 124 -15.41 21.00 13.65
CA SER A 124 -15.85 20.88 15.04
C SER A 124 -16.14 19.43 15.45
N GLU A 125 -16.70 18.63 14.53
CA GLU A 125 -16.99 17.22 14.78
C GLU A 125 -15.70 16.38 14.79
N ALA A 126 -14.81 16.58 13.83
CA ALA A 126 -13.52 15.89 13.80
C ALA A 126 -12.63 16.23 15.00
N ARG A 127 -12.72 17.47 15.52
CA ARG A 127 -12.03 17.90 16.74
C ARG A 127 -12.63 17.25 18.00
N ALA A 128 -13.96 17.18 18.09
CA ALA A 128 -14.64 16.50 19.19
C ALA A 128 -14.26 15.01 19.28
N TYR A 129 -14.03 14.34 18.14
CA TYR A 129 -13.55 12.95 18.14
C TYR A 129 -12.21 12.80 18.87
N LYS A 130 -11.28 13.75 18.72
CA LYS A 130 -10.01 13.73 19.44
C LYS A 130 -10.23 13.83 20.95
N GLU A 131 -11.09 14.76 21.37
CA GLU A 131 -11.44 14.98 22.77
C GLU A 131 -12.09 13.73 23.40
N GLU A 132 -13.03 13.10 22.67
CA GLU A 132 -13.66 11.84 23.08
C GLU A 132 -12.63 10.69 23.24
N VAL A 133 -11.63 10.60 22.35
CA VAL A 133 -10.55 9.61 22.48
C VAL A 133 -9.68 9.90 23.70
N GLU A 134 -9.26 11.15 23.90
CA GLU A 134 -8.41 11.54 25.03
C GLU A 134 -9.13 11.30 26.37
N GLU A 135 -10.43 11.59 26.44
CA GLU A 135 -11.25 11.28 27.62
C GLU A 135 -11.39 9.77 27.84
N TYR A 136 -11.60 9.00 26.76
CA TYR A 136 -11.68 7.54 26.84
C TYR A 136 -10.38 6.95 27.40
N VAL A 137 -9.22 7.36 26.88
CA VAL A 137 -7.90 6.90 27.36
C VAL A 137 -7.71 7.27 28.83
N LYS A 138 -8.06 8.50 29.23
CA LYS A 138 -7.95 8.95 30.64
C LYS A 138 -8.77 8.11 31.60
N LYS A 139 -9.96 7.66 31.18
CA LYS A 139 -10.84 6.78 31.98
C LYS A 139 -10.40 5.32 31.97
N ASN A 140 -9.57 4.91 31.02
CA ASN A 140 -9.12 3.53 30.81
C ASN A 140 -7.59 3.47 30.75
N PRO A 141 -6.87 3.64 31.87
CA PRO A 141 -5.41 3.68 31.90
C PRO A 141 -4.72 2.38 31.49
N SER A 142 -5.47 1.27 31.40
CA SER A 142 -4.99 -0.01 30.85
C SER A 142 -4.95 -0.05 29.31
N THR A 143 -5.35 1.03 28.64
CA THR A 143 -5.27 1.14 27.17
C THR A 143 -3.83 0.96 26.71
N ARG A 144 -3.58 -0.05 25.88
CA ARG A 144 -2.25 -0.27 25.30
C ARG A 144 -1.93 0.83 24.30
N ALA A 145 -0.71 1.34 24.38
CA ALA A 145 -0.22 2.36 23.47
C ALA A 145 1.31 2.34 23.39
N PHE A 146 1.84 2.89 22.29
CA PHE A 146 3.27 2.94 22.01
C PHE A 146 3.74 4.37 21.72
N PRO A 147 4.93 4.77 22.22
CA PRO A 147 5.72 4.10 23.25
C PRO A 147 5.05 4.21 24.64
N PRO A 148 5.35 3.30 25.61
CA PRO A 148 4.66 3.27 26.91
C PRO A 148 4.77 4.57 27.73
N ASN A 149 5.91 5.27 27.65
CA ASN A 149 6.18 6.48 28.43
C ASN A 149 5.76 7.78 27.73
N ASP A 150 5.44 7.71 26.44
CA ASP A 150 4.92 8.85 25.66
C ASP A 150 3.94 8.34 24.58
N PRO A 151 2.75 7.84 24.97
CA PRO A 151 1.80 7.22 24.05
C PRO A 151 1.46 8.08 22.83
N GLN A 152 1.81 7.60 21.63
CA GLN A 152 1.45 8.26 20.36
C GLN A 152 0.51 7.41 19.51
N VAL A 153 0.72 6.09 19.50
CA VAL A 153 -0.10 5.11 18.76
C VAL A 153 -0.91 4.33 19.77
N TYR A 154 -2.23 4.34 19.63
CA TYR A 154 -3.14 3.69 20.57
C TYR A 154 -3.73 2.44 19.95
N GLU A 155 -3.62 1.32 20.66
CA GLU A 155 -4.23 0.02 20.31
C GLU A 155 -5.74 0.03 20.63
N LEU A 156 -6.42 1.04 20.08
CA LEU A 156 -7.85 1.24 20.15
C LEU A 156 -8.45 0.92 18.79
N TYR A 157 -9.55 0.17 18.79
CA TYR A 157 -10.18 -0.31 17.57
C TYR A 157 -11.67 -0.01 17.50
N TRP A 158 -12.35 0.08 18.65
CA TRP A 158 -13.80 0.13 18.74
C TRP A 158 -14.31 1.30 19.59
N SER A 159 -13.49 2.34 19.78
CA SER A 159 -13.95 3.53 20.49
C SER A 159 -15.10 4.19 19.73
N ASN A 160 -16.02 4.82 20.47
CA ASN A 160 -17.15 5.56 19.91
C ASN A 160 -16.75 6.53 18.77
N PRO A 161 -15.71 7.39 18.92
CA PRO A 161 -15.25 8.25 17.82
C PRO A 161 -14.73 7.48 16.59
N GLN A 162 -14.05 6.34 16.75
CA GLN A 162 -13.64 5.51 15.60
C GLN A 162 -14.83 4.94 14.85
N LEU A 163 -15.86 4.46 15.56
CA LEU A 163 -17.09 3.95 14.96
C LEU A 163 -17.86 5.06 14.24
N LYS A 164 -18.02 6.22 14.87
CA LYS A 164 -18.63 7.42 14.26
C LYS A 164 -17.92 7.83 12.96
N ALA A 165 -16.59 7.95 13.00
CA ALA A 165 -15.80 8.34 11.84
C ALA A 165 -15.93 7.35 10.68
N ARG A 166 -15.85 6.03 10.96
CA ARG A 166 -15.98 4.98 9.94
C ARG A 166 -17.40 4.90 9.35
N GLY A 167 -18.42 5.14 10.17
CA GLY A 167 -19.82 5.16 9.75
C GLY A 167 -20.29 6.51 9.17
N HIS A 168 -19.43 7.54 9.15
CA HIS A 168 -19.84 8.87 8.74
C HIS A 168 -20.20 8.88 7.23
N PRO A 169 -21.40 9.36 6.83
CA PRO A 169 -21.87 9.24 5.44
C PRO A 169 -20.93 9.88 4.41
N ASN A 170 -20.30 11.01 4.75
CA ASN A 170 -19.34 11.66 3.86
C ASN A 170 -18.07 10.83 3.67
N PHE A 171 -17.61 10.14 4.73
CA PHE A 171 -16.39 9.33 4.67
C PHE A 171 -16.61 8.09 3.81
N LEU A 172 -17.75 7.40 4.00
CA LEU A 172 -18.18 6.29 3.16
C LEU A 172 -18.34 6.70 1.68
N ARG A 173 -18.90 7.88 1.41
CA ARG A 173 -19.01 8.41 0.04
C ARG A 173 -17.65 8.64 -0.60
N VAL A 174 -16.68 9.17 0.15
CA VAL A 174 -15.31 9.35 -0.34
C VAL A 174 -14.67 8.00 -0.67
N GLN A 175 -14.80 7.01 0.21
CA GLN A 175 -14.27 5.67 -0.02
C GLN A 175 -14.87 5.03 -1.28
N HIS A 176 -16.21 4.98 -1.37
CA HIS A 176 -16.92 4.46 -2.53
C HIS A 176 -16.42 5.08 -3.83
N HIS A 177 -16.38 6.41 -3.90
CA HIS A 177 -16.01 7.12 -5.12
C HIS A 177 -14.53 6.94 -5.50
N LEU A 178 -13.61 6.95 -4.54
CA LEU A 178 -12.19 6.70 -4.82
C LEU A 178 -11.94 5.26 -5.27
N MET A 179 -12.75 4.30 -4.84
CA MET A 179 -12.72 2.93 -5.31
C MET A 179 -13.31 2.85 -6.73
N SER A 180 -14.58 3.21 -6.90
CA SER A 180 -15.34 3.01 -8.14
C SER A 180 -14.87 3.84 -9.33
N LEU A 181 -14.31 5.04 -9.09
CA LEU A 181 -13.85 5.90 -10.17
C LEU A 181 -12.44 5.56 -10.68
N LEU A 182 -11.55 5.15 -9.78
CA LEU A 182 -10.10 5.09 -10.05
C LEU A 182 -9.62 3.66 -10.31
N TRP A 183 -10.25 2.68 -9.66
CA TRP A 183 -9.93 1.27 -9.84
C TRP A 183 -10.79 0.65 -10.94
N HIS A 184 -10.27 -0.42 -11.53
CA HIS A 184 -11.00 -1.26 -12.47
C HIS A 184 -10.54 -2.71 -12.35
N THR A 185 -11.18 -3.60 -13.12
CA THR A 185 -10.80 -5.01 -13.24
C THR A 185 -10.62 -5.35 -14.71
N SER A 186 -9.44 -5.80 -15.11
CA SER A 186 -9.21 -6.32 -16.46
C SER A 186 -9.92 -7.65 -16.72
N ASN A 187 -10.14 -8.45 -15.66
CA ASN A 187 -10.96 -9.65 -15.69
C ASN A 187 -12.35 -9.38 -15.09
N PRO A 188 -13.43 -9.39 -15.88
CA PRO A 188 -14.78 -9.11 -15.38
C PRO A 188 -15.32 -10.17 -14.42
N ASN A 189 -14.66 -11.34 -14.31
CA ASN A 189 -15.04 -12.40 -13.38
C ASN A 189 -14.27 -12.35 -12.05
N SER A 190 -13.40 -11.35 -11.83
CA SER A 190 -12.71 -11.17 -10.55
C SER A 190 -13.74 -11.00 -9.42
N PRO A 191 -13.68 -11.81 -8.34
CA PRO A 191 -14.68 -11.77 -7.28
C PRO A 191 -14.42 -10.60 -6.31
N ILE A 192 -14.58 -9.38 -6.80
CA ILE A 192 -14.38 -8.15 -6.05
C ILE A 192 -15.45 -7.12 -6.39
N SER A 193 -15.90 -6.36 -5.38
CA SER A 193 -16.71 -5.15 -5.59
C SER A 193 -15.79 -3.93 -5.51
N LEU A 194 -15.89 -3.05 -6.51
CA LEU A 194 -15.23 -1.74 -6.50
C LEU A 194 -16.14 -0.64 -5.94
N ASP A 195 -17.39 -0.99 -5.60
CA ASP A 195 -18.43 -0.04 -5.18
C ASP A 195 -18.76 -0.16 -3.69
N GLU A 196 -18.45 -1.29 -3.05
CA GLU A 196 -18.88 -1.54 -1.67
C GLU A 196 -17.68 -1.47 -0.70
N PRO A 197 -17.46 -0.33 -0.01
CA PRO A 197 -16.41 -0.23 0.99
C PRO A 197 -16.73 -1.10 2.21
N LEU A 198 -15.72 -1.79 2.71
CA LEU A 198 -15.79 -2.57 3.96
C LEU A 198 -15.04 -1.84 5.08
N ILE A 199 -15.50 -2.05 6.32
CA ILE A 199 -14.84 -1.49 7.50
C ILE A 199 -13.66 -2.37 7.91
N TYR A 200 -12.46 -1.80 7.83
CA TYR A 200 -11.27 -2.33 8.48
C TYR A 200 -11.00 -1.56 9.77
N ALA A 201 -11.04 -2.25 10.91
CA ALA A 201 -10.77 -1.64 12.20
C ALA A 201 -9.25 -1.49 12.41
N ASP A 202 -8.77 -0.26 12.35
CA ASP A 202 -7.36 0.08 12.57
C ASP A 202 -7.20 0.99 13.80
N ARG A 203 -5.95 1.13 14.23
CA ARG A 203 -5.47 1.96 15.34
C ARG A 203 -5.69 3.45 15.06
N LEU A 204 -5.36 4.28 16.04
CA LEU A 204 -5.28 5.73 15.88
C LEU A 204 -3.96 6.27 16.39
N ARG A 205 -3.59 7.47 15.90
CA ARG A 205 -2.37 8.16 16.31
C ARG A 205 -2.69 9.58 16.77
N ILE A 206 -2.21 9.94 17.96
CA ILE A 206 -2.23 11.31 18.50
C ILE A 206 -0.77 11.68 18.76
N ARG A 207 -0.18 12.50 17.89
CA ARG A 207 1.22 12.89 18.01
C ARG A 207 1.38 14.22 18.74
N GLN A 208 2.27 14.29 19.73
CA GLN A 208 2.59 15.52 20.44
C GLN A 208 3.64 16.37 19.68
N PRO A 209 3.57 17.71 19.73
CA PRO A 209 4.61 18.57 19.18
C PRO A 209 5.98 18.29 19.82
N GLY A 210 7.04 18.27 18.99
CA GLY A 210 8.42 18.05 19.44
C GLY A 210 8.83 16.58 19.59
N ASP A 211 7.89 15.64 19.48
CA ASP A 211 8.23 14.21 19.49
C ASP A 211 9.05 13.80 18.25
N ALA A 212 10.08 12.99 18.46
CA ALA A 212 10.88 12.35 17.42
C ALA A 212 11.01 10.83 17.60
N SER A 213 10.31 10.24 18.58
CA SER A 213 10.46 8.85 18.97
C SER A 213 9.86 7.87 17.96
N PHE A 214 8.80 8.27 17.24
CA PHE A 214 8.13 7.43 16.25
C PHE A 214 8.39 7.90 14.81
N ALA A 215 9.52 7.48 14.25
CA ALA A 215 9.86 7.71 12.83
C ALA A 215 10.08 6.36 12.11
N LEU A 216 9.14 6.01 11.22
CA LEU A 216 9.30 4.87 10.32
C LEU A 216 10.07 5.32 9.07
N GLY A 217 11.02 4.49 8.64
CA GLY A 217 11.65 4.67 7.33
C GLY A 217 10.65 4.47 6.18
N PRO A 218 10.96 4.93 4.96
CA PRO A 218 10.11 4.68 3.80
C PRO A 218 9.87 3.18 3.58
N HIS A 219 8.62 2.78 3.42
CA HIS A 219 8.19 1.39 3.24
C HIS A 219 6.95 1.28 2.35
N ILE A 220 6.59 0.06 1.97
CA ILE A 220 5.36 -0.27 1.23
C ILE A 220 4.68 -1.42 1.95
N ASP A 221 3.47 -1.21 2.46
CA ASP A 221 2.69 -2.27 3.11
C ASP A 221 2.06 -3.26 2.12
N GLY A 222 1.42 -4.30 2.66
CA GLY A 222 0.68 -5.28 1.88
C GLY A 222 1.59 -6.36 1.30
N GLY A 223 2.51 -6.88 2.11
CA GLY A 223 3.50 -7.88 1.75
C GLY A 223 4.88 -7.28 1.57
N SER A 224 5.87 -8.16 1.46
CA SER A 224 7.29 -7.83 1.39
C SER A 224 7.89 -8.56 0.19
N VAL A 225 8.54 -9.71 0.43
CA VAL A 225 9.16 -10.56 -0.58
C VAL A 225 8.13 -11.26 -1.48
N GLU A 226 6.88 -11.36 -1.05
CA GLU A 226 5.77 -11.94 -1.81
C GLU A 226 5.55 -11.27 -3.16
N ARG A 227 6.02 -10.02 -3.34
CA ARG A 227 5.93 -9.28 -4.61
C ARG A 227 6.68 -9.93 -5.76
N TRP A 228 7.72 -10.72 -5.46
CA TRP A 228 8.52 -11.42 -6.47
C TRP A 228 8.13 -12.90 -6.61
N GLU A 229 7.36 -13.43 -5.67
CA GLU A 229 7.10 -14.86 -5.58
C GLU A 229 5.86 -15.29 -6.37
N LYS A 230 5.97 -16.43 -7.05
CA LYS A 230 4.88 -17.04 -7.81
C LYS A 230 3.65 -17.33 -6.93
N GLU A 231 3.87 -17.83 -5.72
CA GLU A 231 2.80 -18.13 -4.77
C GLU A 231 2.31 -16.90 -3.99
N GLY A 232 2.98 -15.75 -4.16
CA GLY A 232 2.62 -14.47 -3.57
C GLY A 232 1.75 -13.65 -4.51
N TYR A 233 2.30 -12.52 -4.98
CA TYR A 233 1.66 -11.67 -5.99
C TYR A 233 1.65 -12.28 -7.40
N GLY A 234 2.51 -13.28 -7.66
CA GLY A 234 2.53 -14.00 -8.93
C GLY A 234 1.28 -14.84 -9.19
N ARG A 235 0.48 -15.16 -8.16
CA ARG A 235 -0.77 -15.93 -8.32
C ARG A 235 -1.77 -15.25 -9.24
N GLY A 236 -1.83 -13.91 -9.16
CA GLY A 236 -2.67 -13.09 -10.02
C GLY A 236 -1.89 -12.28 -11.07
N GLY A 237 -0.60 -12.55 -11.25
CA GLY A 237 0.24 -11.86 -12.24
C GLY A 237 0.34 -10.34 -12.05
N VAL A 238 0.22 -9.84 -10.82
CA VAL A 238 0.07 -8.39 -10.53
C VAL A 238 1.22 -7.56 -11.09
N TYR A 239 2.42 -8.15 -11.14
CA TYR A 239 3.66 -7.47 -11.50
C TYR A 239 4.34 -8.07 -12.73
N ASP A 240 3.68 -8.96 -13.46
CA ASP A 240 4.28 -9.71 -14.57
C ASP A 240 4.85 -8.77 -15.63
N HIS A 241 4.07 -7.78 -16.07
CA HIS A 241 4.53 -6.77 -17.03
C HIS A 241 5.81 -6.06 -16.58
N VAL A 242 5.97 -5.79 -15.28
CA VAL A 242 7.20 -5.16 -14.78
C VAL A 242 8.36 -6.14 -14.87
N LEU A 243 8.18 -7.35 -14.33
CA LEU A 243 9.21 -8.39 -14.26
C LEU A 243 9.60 -8.95 -15.66
N GLU A 244 8.76 -8.72 -16.67
CA GLU A 244 9.01 -9.03 -18.08
C GLU A 244 9.73 -7.92 -18.85
N GLY A 245 9.99 -6.77 -18.22
CA GLY A 245 10.65 -5.63 -18.87
C GLY A 245 9.70 -4.69 -19.64
N ASN A 246 8.41 -4.73 -19.34
CA ASN A 246 7.36 -3.94 -19.98
C ASN A 246 6.57 -3.11 -18.95
N TRP A 247 7.25 -2.44 -18.02
CA TRP A 247 6.60 -1.69 -16.94
C TRP A 247 5.64 -0.61 -17.46
N GLU A 248 5.81 -0.15 -18.70
CA GLU A 248 4.88 0.78 -19.36
C GLU A 248 3.47 0.21 -19.50
N GLN A 249 3.32 -1.12 -19.54
CA GLN A 249 2.02 -1.82 -19.57
C GLN A 249 1.46 -2.11 -18.18
N TYR A 250 2.26 -1.98 -17.12
CA TYR A 250 1.79 -2.15 -15.75
C TYR A 250 0.73 -1.09 -15.39
N ASP A 251 -0.46 -1.53 -14.98
CA ASP A 251 -1.51 -0.67 -14.44
C ASP A 251 -1.64 -0.88 -12.92
N PRO A 252 -1.21 0.08 -12.08
CA PRO A 252 -1.35 -0.01 -10.63
C PRO A 252 -2.80 -0.12 -10.14
N TRP A 253 -3.77 0.31 -10.97
CA TRP A 253 -5.19 0.48 -10.65
C TRP A 253 -6.08 -0.67 -11.13
N ASP A 254 -5.48 -1.73 -11.69
CA ASP A 254 -6.18 -2.98 -11.93
C ASP A 254 -6.21 -3.83 -10.66
N ALA A 255 -7.42 -4.16 -10.20
CA ALA A 255 -7.63 -4.99 -9.03
C ALA A 255 -7.61 -6.48 -9.34
N SER A 256 -7.74 -6.90 -10.61
CA SER A 256 -8.00 -8.31 -10.96
C SER A 256 -6.94 -9.27 -10.43
N GLY A 257 -5.65 -8.96 -10.64
CA GLY A 257 -4.56 -9.79 -10.13
C GLY A 257 -4.39 -9.72 -8.60
N ARG A 258 -4.90 -8.66 -7.96
CA ARG A 258 -4.71 -8.44 -6.52
C ARG A 258 -5.65 -9.29 -5.66
N VAL A 259 -6.76 -9.76 -6.23
CA VAL A 259 -7.72 -10.62 -5.53
C VAL A 259 -7.10 -11.97 -5.16
N GLU A 260 -6.27 -12.52 -6.04
CA GLU A 260 -5.61 -13.82 -5.85
C GLU A 260 -4.23 -13.72 -5.17
N ALA A 261 -3.72 -12.50 -4.99
CA ALA A 261 -2.40 -12.27 -4.42
C ALA A 261 -2.36 -12.68 -2.94
N VAL A 262 -1.34 -13.45 -2.58
CA VAL A 262 -1.04 -13.75 -1.17
C VAL A 262 0.07 -12.81 -0.71
N ASN A 263 -0.21 -12.02 0.31
CA ASN A 263 0.71 -11.00 0.84
C ASN A 263 1.37 -11.41 2.17
N ASN A 264 1.17 -12.64 2.62
CA ASN A 264 1.68 -13.16 3.88
C ASN A 264 2.05 -14.64 3.76
N LEU A 265 3.11 -14.95 3.00
CA LEU A 265 3.56 -16.33 2.81
C LEU A 265 4.29 -16.89 4.04
N TYR A 266 4.78 -16.01 4.91
CA TYR A 266 5.69 -16.35 6.01
C TYR A 266 5.08 -16.16 7.40
N ASP A 267 3.76 -15.92 7.46
CA ASP A 267 3.03 -15.62 8.70
C ASP A 267 3.65 -14.47 9.51
N GLY A 268 4.12 -13.44 8.80
CA GLY A 268 4.62 -12.20 9.38
C GLY A 268 3.51 -11.41 10.09
N LEU A 269 3.92 -10.50 10.98
CA LEU A 269 2.98 -9.69 11.75
C LEU A 269 2.50 -8.45 10.99
N GLY A 270 3.33 -7.93 10.07
CA GLY A 270 3.03 -6.75 9.25
C GLY A 270 1.88 -6.91 8.23
N PRO A 271 1.68 -8.07 7.58
CA PRO A 271 0.67 -8.21 6.54
C PRO A 271 -0.79 -8.04 6.98
N CYS A 272 -1.50 -7.18 6.26
CA CYS A 272 -2.94 -6.94 6.40
C CYS A 272 -3.76 -8.07 5.76
N SER A 273 -4.81 -8.54 6.46
CA SER A 273 -5.72 -9.59 5.99
C SER A 273 -6.76 -9.13 4.96
N MET A 274 -6.87 -7.82 4.71
CA MET A 274 -7.77 -7.25 3.71
C MET A 274 -6.98 -6.66 2.55
N PHE A 275 -7.46 -6.87 1.33
CA PHE A 275 -7.03 -6.07 0.20
C PHE A 275 -7.53 -4.63 0.38
N ARG A 276 -6.59 -3.69 0.49
CA ARG A 276 -6.87 -2.26 0.62
C ARG A 276 -6.49 -1.56 -0.68
N MET A 277 -7.49 -1.10 -1.43
CA MET A 277 -7.28 -0.24 -2.61
C MET A 277 -6.60 1.08 -2.22
N TRP A 278 -6.92 1.59 -1.04
CA TRP A 278 -6.34 2.80 -0.48
C TRP A 278 -5.98 2.58 0.98
N GLN A 279 -4.84 3.12 1.39
CA GLN A 279 -4.65 3.49 2.80
C GLN A 279 -5.10 4.94 2.98
N GLY A 280 -5.53 5.29 4.18
CA GLY A 280 -5.94 6.65 4.50
C GLY A 280 -6.32 6.84 5.95
N TRP A 281 -6.42 8.09 6.36
CA TRP A 281 -6.88 8.48 7.70
C TRP A 281 -7.69 9.76 7.64
N LEU A 282 -8.52 9.94 8.66
CA LEU A 282 -9.18 11.21 8.95
C LEU A 282 -8.26 12.04 9.85
N SER A 283 -8.00 13.29 9.48
CA SER A 283 -7.31 14.21 10.38
C SER A 283 -8.25 14.73 11.47
N MET A 284 -7.82 14.66 12.72
CA MET A 284 -8.51 15.25 13.89
C MET A 284 -7.78 16.49 14.42
N SER A 285 -6.85 17.05 13.63
CA SER A 285 -6.03 18.20 14.01
C SER A 285 -5.55 19.00 12.80
N HIS A 286 -5.18 20.25 13.04
CA HIS A 286 -4.48 21.06 12.06
C HIS A 286 -3.01 20.64 12.00
N THR A 287 -2.55 20.28 10.81
CA THR A 287 -1.14 19.94 10.56
C THR A 287 -0.72 20.44 9.19
N LYS A 288 0.53 20.90 9.07
CA LYS A 288 1.14 21.34 7.81
C LYS A 288 2.19 20.34 7.33
N PRO A 289 2.63 20.44 6.06
CA PRO A 289 3.80 19.70 5.60
C PRO A 289 5.00 19.95 6.51
N GLY A 290 5.67 18.87 6.95
CA GLY A 290 6.84 18.94 7.83
C GLY A 290 6.53 18.93 9.34
N GLU A 291 5.27 19.07 9.74
CA GLU A 291 4.86 19.06 11.16
C GLU A 291 4.56 17.63 11.65
N GLY A 292 5.47 16.69 11.37
CA GLY A 292 5.29 15.28 11.77
C GLY A 292 4.18 14.53 11.00
N THR A 293 3.84 15.02 9.81
CA THR A 293 2.84 14.46 8.89
C THR A 293 3.42 13.36 7.97
N LEU A 294 2.56 12.74 7.16
CA LEU A 294 2.96 11.74 6.18
C LEU A 294 3.83 12.34 5.08
N GLN A 295 4.84 11.58 4.67
CA GLN A 295 5.54 11.76 3.40
C GLN A 295 5.22 10.58 2.48
N VAL A 296 5.01 10.86 1.20
CA VAL A 296 4.76 9.84 0.16
C VAL A 296 5.74 10.02 -0.99
N ASN A 297 5.94 8.95 -1.76
CA ASN A 297 6.60 9.02 -3.06
C ASN A 297 5.54 9.03 -4.18
N PRO A 298 5.16 10.19 -4.73
CA PRO A 298 3.93 10.33 -5.51
C PRO A 298 4.14 10.03 -7.01
N VAL A 299 4.73 8.87 -7.30
CA VAL A 299 4.98 8.36 -8.67
C VAL A 299 4.73 6.84 -8.72
N VAL A 300 3.55 6.42 -8.24
CA VAL A 300 3.19 5.04 -7.90
C VAL A 300 3.65 3.98 -8.91
N LYS A 301 3.42 4.22 -10.20
CA LYS A 301 3.83 3.30 -11.28
C LYS A 301 5.34 3.16 -11.33
N LEU A 302 6.06 4.28 -11.47
CA LEU A 302 7.52 4.29 -11.60
C LEU A 302 8.22 3.79 -10.33
N SER A 303 7.73 4.18 -9.14
CA SER A 303 8.32 3.73 -7.87
C SER A 303 8.14 2.24 -7.65
N THR A 304 6.95 1.69 -7.98
CA THR A 304 6.70 0.24 -7.88
C THR A 304 7.57 -0.52 -8.87
N SER A 305 7.65 -0.06 -10.12
CA SER A 305 8.51 -0.67 -11.13
C SER A 305 9.99 -0.62 -10.74
N TYR A 306 10.44 0.49 -10.14
CA TYR A 306 11.81 0.62 -9.66
C TYR A 306 12.09 -0.38 -8.54
N VAL A 307 11.20 -0.49 -7.55
CA VAL A 307 11.35 -1.46 -6.45
C VAL A 307 11.48 -2.88 -6.98
N LEU A 308 10.61 -3.29 -7.91
CA LEU A 308 10.59 -4.65 -8.45
C LEU A 308 11.81 -4.98 -9.30
N LEU A 309 12.32 -4.02 -10.08
CA LEU A 309 13.47 -4.21 -10.96
C LEU A 309 14.82 -3.98 -10.26
N ARG A 310 14.87 -3.18 -9.20
CA ARG A 310 16.10 -2.82 -8.49
C ARG A 310 16.95 -4.01 -8.04
N PRO A 311 16.38 -5.17 -7.64
CA PRO A 311 17.14 -6.37 -7.29
C PRO A 311 18.00 -6.96 -8.39
N PHE A 312 17.78 -6.63 -9.66
CA PHE A 312 18.57 -7.16 -10.77
C PHE A 312 19.81 -6.32 -11.10
N PHE A 313 19.95 -5.14 -10.49
CA PHE A 313 20.98 -4.17 -10.82
C PHE A 313 21.84 -3.79 -9.62
N GLN A 314 23.09 -3.38 -9.90
CA GLN A 314 23.97 -2.74 -8.94
C GLN A 314 24.30 -1.32 -9.39
N ALA A 315 24.40 -0.41 -8.42
CA ALA A 315 24.83 0.97 -8.67
C ALA A 315 26.35 1.06 -8.53
N LYS A 316 27.03 1.61 -9.53
CA LYS A 316 28.49 1.83 -9.53
C LYS A 316 28.91 2.97 -8.61
N ARG A 317 28.02 3.94 -8.37
CA ARG A 317 28.21 5.09 -7.49
C ARG A 317 27.12 5.10 -6.41
N GLY A 318 27.46 5.65 -5.24
CA GLY A 318 26.57 5.74 -4.09
C GLY A 318 25.36 6.67 -4.30
N ARG A 319 24.36 6.53 -3.41
CA ARG A 319 23.06 7.24 -3.46
C ARG A 319 23.17 8.76 -3.38
N ALA A 320 24.26 9.30 -2.83
CA ALA A 320 24.48 10.75 -2.72
C ALA A 320 24.92 11.41 -4.05
N SER A 321 25.18 10.61 -5.10
CA SER A 321 25.58 11.12 -6.41
C SER A 321 24.43 11.86 -7.11
N ALA A 322 24.68 13.06 -7.63
CA ALA A 322 23.73 13.78 -8.49
C ALA A 322 23.34 12.98 -9.75
N ASN A 323 24.23 12.08 -10.17
CA ASN A 323 24.08 11.21 -11.34
C ASN A 323 23.62 9.80 -10.95
N TYR A 324 22.96 9.65 -9.79
CA TYR A 324 22.57 8.33 -9.28
C TYR A 324 21.62 7.60 -10.25
N LEU A 325 20.71 8.31 -10.91
CA LEU A 325 19.76 7.74 -11.87
C LEU A 325 20.27 7.74 -13.32
N ASP A 326 21.51 8.17 -13.58
CA ASP A 326 22.05 8.08 -14.94
C ASP A 326 22.29 6.61 -15.32
N GLU A 327 21.92 6.21 -16.53
CA GLU A 327 21.99 4.81 -16.98
C GLU A 327 23.38 4.18 -16.80
N GLU A 328 24.44 4.97 -17.04
CA GLU A 328 25.83 4.53 -16.92
C GLU A 328 26.20 4.12 -15.48
N ASN A 329 25.48 4.66 -14.49
CA ASN A 329 25.66 4.33 -13.08
C ASN A 329 25.14 2.93 -12.73
N TRP A 330 24.37 2.30 -13.62
CA TRP A 330 23.72 1.04 -13.34
C TRP A 330 24.29 -0.09 -14.18
N GLU A 331 24.44 -1.24 -13.56
CA GLU A 331 24.90 -2.47 -14.19
C GLU A 331 23.97 -3.61 -13.80
N PHE A 332 23.58 -4.42 -14.79
CA PHE A 332 22.87 -5.66 -14.52
C PHE A 332 23.87 -6.66 -13.93
N MET A 333 23.53 -7.26 -12.80
CA MET A 333 24.50 -8.09 -12.05
C MET A 333 24.85 -9.40 -12.78
N GLY A 334 24.03 -9.82 -13.75
CA GLY A 334 24.18 -11.12 -14.40
C GLY A 334 23.76 -12.26 -13.47
N ILE A 335 23.50 -13.44 -14.03
CA ILE A 335 23.04 -14.61 -13.27
C ILE A 335 24.05 -15.00 -12.17
N GLU A 336 25.35 -14.87 -12.46
CA GLU A 336 26.43 -15.22 -11.53
C GLU A 336 26.65 -14.16 -10.43
N GLY A 337 26.30 -12.89 -10.69
CA GLY A 337 26.50 -11.79 -9.75
C GLY A 337 25.31 -11.47 -8.86
N MET A 338 24.15 -12.12 -9.05
CA MET A 338 22.99 -11.91 -8.19
C MET A 338 23.22 -12.46 -6.78
N ASP A 339 22.82 -11.68 -5.78
CA ASP A 339 22.69 -12.09 -4.38
C ASP A 339 21.22 -12.36 -4.00
N SER A 340 20.96 -12.69 -2.73
CA SER A 340 19.60 -12.88 -2.22
C SER A 340 18.88 -11.58 -1.84
N GLU A 341 19.50 -10.40 -1.99
CA GLU A 341 18.89 -9.14 -1.57
C GLU A 341 17.74 -8.75 -2.51
N LEU A 342 16.60 -8.39 -1.93
CA LEU A 342 15.45 -7.77 -2.59
C LEU A 342 15.26 -6.35 -2.06
N GLN A 343 15.82 -5.34 -2.73
CA GLN A 343 15.66 -3.96 -2.28
C GLN A 343 14.19 -3.53 -2.37
N GLY A 344 13.60 -3.23 -1.22
CA GLY A 344 12.17 -2.97 -1.09
C GLY A 344 11.44 -4.00 -0.22
N GLN A 345 12.11 -5.08 0.19
CA GLN A 345 11.60 -5.91 1.27
C GLN A 345 11.51 -5.11 2.59
N VAL A 346 10.40 -5.31 3.28
CA VAL A 346 10.22 -4.94 4.68
C VAL A 346 10.52 -6.18 5.52
N ALA A 347 11.23 -5.99 6.64
CA ALA A 347 11.48 -7.08 7.57
C ALA A 347 10.21 -7.20 8.44
N ASP A 348 9.37 -8.17 8.07
CA ASP A 348 8.11 -8.52 8.73
C ASP A 348 8.29 -9.65 9.75
#